data_AF-A0A2V5S5I0-F1
#
_entry.id   AF-A0A2V5S5I0-F1
#
_cell.length_a   1.000
_cell.length_b   1.000
_cell.length_c   1.000
_cell.angle_alpha   90.00
_cell.angle_beta   90.00
_cell.angle_gamma   90.00
#
_symmetry.space_group_name_H-M   'P 1'
#
loop_
_entity.id
_entity.type
_entity.pdbx_description
1 polymer ?
#
loop_
_entity_poly.entity_id
_entity_poly.type
_entity_poly.pdbx_seq_one_letter_code
_entity_poly.pdbx_strand_id
1 'polypeptide(L)'
;MQTIPIPAFRRTAETFAAGAKTLEQKYFVSPEVFAQEQEKIFSKKWVLVGHQSQIAKGGDYFVQEVAGESLIVLRDKDGRVRSFYNVCRHRGTRLRGDQNGHLSAIQCPYHAWTYGLDGRLIGAPHMDDVEGFDKADYSLHAVNLALWEGFIFVNLADGPLPLEKVFAPLSGRFSHWNLPKLRSAKRIEYDVQANWKLIFENYSECYH
;
A
#
# COMPACT_ATOMS: atom_id res chain seq x y z
N MET A 1 10.57 -24.75 -0.07
CA MET A 1 10.03 -23.47 0.41
C MET A 1 10.93 -22.97 1.54
N GLN A 2 11.66 -21.86 1.36
CA GLN A 2 12.39 -21.25 2.47
C GLN A 2 11.38 -20.66 3.45
N THR A 3 11.43 -21.09 4.71
CA THR A 3 10.63 -20.52 5.79
C THR A 3 11.17 -19.13 6.10
N ILE A 4 10.40 -18.08 5.78
CA ILE A 4 10.74 -16.71 6.18
C ILE A 4 10.62 -16.64 7.70
N PRO A 5 11.71 -16.34 8.45
CA PRO A 5 11.67 -16.32 9.90
C PRO A 5 10.73 -15.21 10.40
N ILE A 6 9.94 -15.53 11.42
CA ILE A 6 9.07 -14.57 12.11
C ILE A 6 9.96 -13.56 12.84
N PRO A 7 9.76 -12.24 12.66
CA PRO A 7 10.54 -11.24 13.37
C PRO A 7 10.37 -11.39 14.89
N ALA A 8 11.45 -11.14 15.64
CA ALA A 8 11.42 -11.02 17.09
C ALA A 8 11.50 -9.55 17.49
N PHE A 9 10.78 -9.14 18.53
CA PHE A 9 10.99 -7.83 19.15
C PHE A 9 12.37 -7.79 19.82
N ARG A 10 13.16 -6.77 19.53
CA ARG A 10 14.47 -6.55 20.14
C ARG A 10 14.50 -5.18 20.78
N ARG A 11 14.97 -5.08 22.03
CA ARG A 11 15.14 -3.78 22.68
C ARG A 11 16.38 -3.10 22.11
N THR A 12 16.33 -1.77 21.96
CA THR A 12 17.48 -0.99 21.45
C THR A 12 18.76 -1.26 22.24
N ALA A 13 18.65 -1.38 23.57
CA ALA A 13 19.77 -1.71 24.46
C ALA A 13 20.41 -3.09 24.19
N GLU A 14 19.67 -4.02 23.59
CA GLU A 14 20.15 -5.37 23.25
C GLU A 14 20.77 -5.43 21.85
N THR A 15 20.48 -4.44 21.00
CA THR A 15 20.98 -4.35 19.62
C THR A 15 22.11 -3.35 19.46
N PHE A 16 22.48 -2.63 20.53
CA PHE A 16 23.57 -1.67 20.50
C PHE A 16 24.90 -2.38 20.24
N ALA A 17 25.62 -1.91 19.23
CA ALA A 17 26.98 -2.33 18.93
C ALA A 17 27.93 -1.14 19.14
N ALA A 18 28.85 -1.27 20.10
CA ALA A 18 29.85 -0.24 20.36
C ALA A 18 30.68 0.03 19.11
N GLY A 19 30.85 1.32 18.77
CA GLY A 19 31.56 1.75 17.56
C GLY A 19 30.75 1.68 16.26
N ALA A 20 29.44 1.37 16.32
CA ALA A 20 28.55 1.49 15.17
C ALA A 20 28.55 2.91 14.61
N LYS A 21 28.44 3.01 13.29
CA LYS A 21 28.38 4.27 12.53
C LYS A 21 27.12 4.27 11.68
N THR A 22 26.67 5.45 11.28
CA THR A 22 25.62 5.61 10.26
C THR A 22 26.10 5.08 8.91
N LEU A 23 25.16 4.94 7.97
CA LEU A 23 25.47 4.49 6.62
C LEU A 23 26.42 5.47 5.90
N GLU A 24 27.17 4.96 4.94
CA GLU A 24 27.99 5.81 4.05
C GLU A 24 27.10 6.76 3.22
N GLN A 25 27.65 7.91 2.82
CA GLN A 25 26.93 8.93 2.03
C GLN A 25 26.17 8.36 0.83
N LYS A 26 26.76 7.39 0.11
CA LYS A 26 26.17 6.79 -1.09
C LYS A 26 24.76 6.25 -0.87
N TYR A 27 24.46 5.76 0.34
CA TYR A 27 23.13 5.23 0.65
C TYR A 27 22.05 6.31 0.69
N PHE A 28 22.43 7.58 0.89
CA PHE A 28 21.49 8.68 0.96
C PHE A 28 21.33 9.43 -0.37
N VAL A 29 22.34 9.37 -1.25
CA VAL A 29 22.40 10.23 -2.44
C VAL A 29 22.43 9.47 -3.78
N SER A 30 22.75 8.17 -3.81
CA SER A 30 22.83 7.42 -5.08
C SER A 30 21.43 7.07 -5.61
N PRO A 31 21.10 7.47 -6.86
CA PRO A 31 19.88 7.05 -7.53
C PRO A 31 19.79 5.53 -7.71
N GLU A 32 20.92 4.86 -7.95
CA GLU A 32 20.99 3.41 -8.14
C GLU A 32 20.66 2.67 -6.84
N VAL A 33 21.17 3.16 -5.71
CA VAL A 33 20.81 2.61 -4.40
C VAL A 33 19.34 2.82 -4.12
N PHE A 34 18.80 4.01 -4.40
CA PHE A 34 17.38 4.29 -4.19
C PHE A 34 16.49 3.40 -5.06
N ALA A 35 16.83 3.18 -6.33
CA ALA A 35 16.11 2.26 -7.21
C ALA A 35 16.11 0.82 -6.65
N GLN A 36 17.25 0.35 -6.12
CA GLN A 36 17.32 -0.94 -5.45
C GLN A 36 16.48 -0.98 -4.17
N GLU A 37 16.37 0.10 -3.41
CA GLU A 37 15.51 0.19 -2.23
C GLU A 37 14.03 0.12 -2.62
N GLN A 38 13.62 0.78 -3.71
CA GLN A 38 12.26 0.64 -4.27
C GLN A 38 11.95 -0.82 -4.61
N GLU A 39 12.84 -1.48 -5.34
CA GLU A 39 12.66 -2.87 -5.77
C GLU A 39 12.74 -3.87 -4.60
N LYS A 40 13.67 -3.71 -3.66
CA LYS A 40 13.97 -4.73 -2.65
C LYS A 40 13.25 -4.50 -1.32
N ILE A 41 12.86 -3.26 -1.02
CA ILE A 41 12.20 -2.88 0.22
C ILE A 41 10.75 -2.52 -0.06
N PHE A 42 10.50 -1.41 -0.74
CA PHE A 42 9.15 -0.85 -0.83
C PHE A 42 8.18 -1.72 -1.64
N SER A 43 8.66 -2.45 -2.66
CA SER A 43 7.83 -3.39 -3.41
C SER A 43 7.60 -4.72 -2.68
N LYS A 44 8.47 -5.11 -1.72
CA LYS A 44 8.47 -6.45 -1.09
C LYS A 44 8.05 -6.46 0.38
N LYS A 45 7.98 -5.30 1.03
CA LYS A 45 7.60 -5.17 2.44
C LYS A 45 6.21 -4.57 2.56
N TRP A 46 5.58 -4.79 3.70
CA TRP A 46 4.29 -4.17 4.01
C TRP A 46 4.49 -2.66 4.24
N VAL A 47 3.82 -1.84 3.44
CA VAL A 47 3.86 -0.37 3.51
C VAL A 47 2.52 0.14 4.02
N LEU A 48 2.57 1.00 5.04
CA LEU A 48 1.39 1.68 5.57
C LEU A 48 0.91 2.71 4.54
N VAL A 49 -0.34 2.60 4.09
CA VAL A 49 -0.92 3.51 3.07
C VAL A 49 -2.07 4.36 3.57
N GLY A 50 -2.64 4.04 4.73
CA GLY A 50 -3.72 4.84 5.28
C GLY A 50 -4.38 4.22 6.49
N HIS A 51 -5.50 4.82 6.89
CA HIS A 51 -6.36 4.31 7.96
C HIS A 51 -7.76 4.05 7.39
N GLN A 52 -8.42 2.99 7.86
CA GLN A 52 -9.73 2.58 7.36
C GLN A 52 -10.82 3.66 7.47
N SER A 53 -10.63 4.65 8.36
CA SER A 53 -11.55 5.79 8.48
C SER A 53 -11.55 6.70 7.25
N GLN A 54 -10.52 6.64 6.40
CA GLN A 54 -10.48 7.39 5.13
C GLN A 54 -11.47 6.84 4.11
N ILE A 55 -11.88 5.57 4.27
CA ILE A 55 -12.83 4.86 3.41
C ILE A 55 -13.95 4.26 4.27
N ALA A 56 -14.69 5.12 4.95
CA ALA A 56 -15.66 4.70 5.95
C ALA A 56 -16.90 4.03 5.35
N LYS A 57 -17.30 4.42 4.14
CA LYS A 57 -18.49 3.91 3.45
C LYS A 57 -18.09 3.07 2.24
N GLY A 58 -18.95 2.12 1.85
CA GLY A 58 -18.76 1.40 0.60
C GLY A 58 -18.81 2.36 -0.60
N GLY A 59 -17.82 2.26 -1.49
CA GLY A 59 -17.58 3.19 -2.59
C GLY A 59 -16.50 4.23 -2.30
N ASP A 60 -16.19 4.53 -1.04
CA ASP A 60 -15.12 5.45 -0.72
C ASP A 60 -13.76 4.86 -1.15
N TYR A 61 -12.91 5.71 -1.73
CA TYR A 61 -11.56 5.33 -2.15
C TYR A 61 -10.55 6.44 -1.92
N PHE A 62 -9.28 6.05 -1.90
CA PHE A 62 -8.14 6.94 -2.09
C PHE A 62 -7.10 6.29 -3.01
N VAL A 63 -6.25 7.13 -3.60
CA VAL A 63 -5.11 6.72 -4.41
C VAL A 63 -3.84 6.90 -3.58
N GLN A 64 -2.96 5.91 -3.63
CA GLN A 64 -1.65 5.96 -2.99
C GLN A 64 -0.57 5.46 -3.94
N GLU A 65 0.61 6.06 -3.88
CA GLU A 65 1.80 5.57 -4.58
C GLU A 65 2.66 4.73 -3.64
N VAL A 66 3.10 3.57 -4.10
CA VAL A 66 4.04 2.68 -3.41
C VAL A 66 5.03 2.12 -4.43
N ALA A 67 6.32 2.32 -4.20
CA ALA A 67 7.37 1.84 -5.10
C ALA A 67 7.23 2.26 -6.58
N GLY A 68 6.72 3.48 -6.82
CA GLY A 68 6.44 4.01 -8.16
C GLY A 68 5.12 3.51 -8.76
N GLU A 69 4.40 2.62 -8.08
CA GLU A 69 3.12 2.08 -8.52
C GLU A 69 1.96 2.85 -7.92
N SER A 70 1.01 3.29 -8.76
CA SER A 70 -0.22 3.94 -8.32
C SER A 70 -1.26 2.88 -7.98
N LEU A 71 -1.85 2.97 -6.79
CA LEU A 71 -2.81 2.02 -6.25
C LEU A 71 -4.14 2.70 -5.95
N ILE A 72 -5.25 2.05 -6.28
CA ILE A 72 -6.57 2.40 -5.74
C ILE A 72 -6.81 1.56 -4.50
N VAL A 73 -7.06 2.21 -3.36
CA VAL A 73 -7.51 1.55 -2.13
C VAL A 73 -8.95 1.99 -1.86
N LEU A 74 -9.86 1.04 -1.70
CA LEU A 74 -11.29 1.34 -1.58
C LEU A 74 -12.00 0.41 -0.60
N ARG A 75 -13.22 0.78 -0.20
CA ARG A 75 -14.17 -0.14 0.44
C ARG A 75 -15.24 -0.54 -0.57
N ASP A 76 -15.48 -1.84 -0.74
CA ASP A 76 -16.56 -2.32 -1.62
C ASP A 76 -17.95 -2.20 -0.95
N LYS A 77 -19.00 -2.59 -1.68
CA LYS A 77 -20.39 -2.53 -1.18
C LYS A 77 -20.66 -3.53 -0.05
N ASP A 78 -19.87 -4.60 0.03
CA ASP A 78 -19.93 -5.62 1.09
C ASP A 78 -19.12 -5.19 2.33
N GLY A 79 -18.54 -3.99 2.31
CA GLY A 79 -17.76 -3.43 3.39
C GLY A 79 -16.32 -3.93 3.46
N ARG A 80 -15.83 -4.69 2.47
CA ARG A 80 -14.44 -5.19 2.43
C ARG A 80 -13.50 -4.13 1.87
N VAL A 81 -12.34 -3.98 2.50
CA VAL A 81 -11.27 -3.13 1.96
C VAL A 81 -10.52 -3.89 0.88
N ARG A 82 -10.26 -3.22 -0.24
CA ARG A 82 -9.57 -3.79 -1.41
C ARG A 82 -8.52 -2.83 -1.93
N SER A 83 -7.51 -3.39 -2.61
CA SER A 83 -6.50 -2.62 -3.30
C SER A 83 -6.22 -3.21 -4.67
N PHE A 84 -6.08 -2.33 -5.67
CA PHE A 84 -5.77 -2.69 -7.05
C PHE A 84 -4.72 -1.75 -7.61
N TYR A 85 -3.93 -2.23 -8.57
CA TYR A 85 -3.13 -1.33 -9.40
C TYR A 85 -4.07 -0.37 -10.15
N ASN A 86 -3.75 0.93 -10.14
CA ASN A 86 -4.53 2.01 -10.75
C ASN A 86 -4.29 2.07 -12.26
N VAL A 87 -4.52 0.95 -12.95
CA VAL A 87 -4.21 0.77 -14.36
C VAL A 87 -5.29 -0.08 -15.02
N CYS A 88 -5.86 0.44 -16.11
CA CYS A 88 -6.85 -0.26 -16.89
C CYS A 88 -6.22 -1.45 -17.61
N ARG A 89 -6.85 -2.63 -17.53
CA ARG A 89 -6.42 -3.85 -18.21
C ARG A 89 -6.54 -3.82 -19.75
N HIS A 90 -7.19 -2.78 -20.31
CA HIS A 90 -7.30 -2.62 -21.76
C HIS A 90 -5.99 -2.10 -22.38
N ARG A 91 -5.63 -0.83 -22.11
CA ARG A 91 -4.46 -0.15 -22.72
C ARG A 91 -3.63 0.64 -21.72
N GLY A 92 -3.65 0.23 -20.45
CA GLY A 92 -2.77 0.81 -19.43
C GLY A 92 -3.13 2.21 -18.94
N THR A 93 -4.32 2.73 -19.27
CA THR A 93 -4.74 4.05 -18.78
C THR A 93 -4.91 4.06 -17.28
N ARG A 94 -4.42 5.11 -16.61
CA ARG A 94 -4.72 5.38 -15.19
C ARG A 94 -6.23 5.51 -14.98
N LEU A 95 -6.79 4.75 -14.04
CA LEU A 95 -8.23 4.69 -13.82
C LEU A 95 -8.74 5.89 -13.01
N ARG A 96 -7.97 6.34 -12.01
CA ARG A 96 -8.31 7.47 -11.14
C ARG A 96 -7.14 8.44 -11.04
N GLY A 97 -7.41 9.72 -11.34
CA GLY A 97 -6.47 10.83 -11.16
C GLY A 97 -6.67 11.57 -9.85
N ASP A 98 -7.89 11.59 -9.32
CA ASP A 98 -8.19 12.22 -8.03
C ASP A 98 -7.62 11.38 -6.89
N GLN A 99 -7.09 12.06 -5.87
CA GLN A 99 -6.44 11.41 -4.73
C GLN A 99 -7.41 10.67 -3.81
N ASN A 100 -8.70 11.03 -3.83
CA ASN A 100 -9.75 10.37 -3.08
C ASN A 100 -11.12 10.72 -3.66
N GLY A 101 -12.14 9.98 -3.24
CA GLY A 101 -13.52 10.26 -3.59
C GLY A 101 -14.44 9.08 -3.30
N HIS A 102 -15.53 9.03 -4.05
CA HIS A 102 -16.56 7.99 -3.91
C HIS A 102 -16.93 7.42 -5.29
N LEU A 103 -17.07 6.10 -5.38
CA LEU A 103 -17.32 5.36 -6.61
C LEU A 103 -18.48 4.39 -6.46
N SER A 104 -19.39 4.39 -7.44
CA SER A 104 -20.34 3.29 -7.64
C SER A 104 -19.75 2.14 -8.46
N ALA A 105 -18.77 2.47 -9.33
CA ALA A 105 -17.96 1.58 -10.15
C ALA A 105 -16.63 2.26 -10.54
N ILE A 106 -15.65 1.48 -10.97
CA ILE A 106 -14.36 1.99 -11.46
C ILE A 106 -14.42 2.02 -13.00
N GLN A 107 -14.74 3.17 -13.57
CA GLN A 107 -14.80 3.34 -15.03
C GLN A 107 -13.53 4.01 -15.57
N CYS A 108 -12.91 3.35 -16.54
CA CYS A 108 -11.75 3.86 -17.27
C CYS A 108 -12.13 5.09 -18.11
N PRO A 109 -11.39 6.22 -17.99
CA PRO A 109 -11.72 7.45 -18.71
C PRO A 109 -11.44 7.37 -20.21
N TYR A 110 -10.71 6.36 -20.70
CA TYR A 110 -10.33 6.28 -22.12
C TYR A 110 -11.42 5.66 -22.99
N HIS A 111 -11.86 4.43 -22.65
CA HIS A 111 -12.82 3.66 -23.47
C HIS A 111 -13.96 3.08 -22.64
N ALA A 112 -14.22 3.65 -21.45
CA ALA A 112 -15.34 3.26 -20.58
C ALA A 112 -15.39 1.78 -20.16
N TRP A 113 -14.26 1.05 -20.20
CA TRP A 113 -14.14 -0.24 -19.51
C TRP A 113 -14.44 -0.01 -18.02
N THR A 114 -15.42 -0.73 -17.52
CA THR A 114 -16.03 -0.50 -16.22
C THR A 114 -15.84 -1.74 -15.36
N TYR A 115 -15.22 -1.56 -14.21
CA TYR A 115 -14.98 -2.59 -13.22
C TYR A 115 -15.91 -2.40 -12.02
N GLY A 116 -16.34 -3.50 -11.42
CA GLY A 116 -16.96 -3.49 -10.09
C GLY A 116 -15.96 -2.99 -9.04
N LEU A 117 -16.45 -2.64 -7.85
CA LEU A 117 -15.57 -2.29 -6.72
C LEU A 117 -14.77 -3.51 -6.22
N ASP A 118 -15.18 -4.72 -6.59
CA ASP A 118 -14.42 -5.95 -6.36
C ASP A 118 -13.32 -6.22 -7.41
N GLY A 119 -13.17 -5.33 -8.40
CA GLY A 119 -12.14 -5.39 -9.43
C GLY A 119 -12.53 -6.20 -10.67
N ARG A 120 -13.66 -6.91 -10.67
CA ARG A 120 -14.10 -7.67 -11.85
C ARG A 120 -14.50 -6.73 -12.98
N LEU A 121 -14.15 -7.07 -14.22
CA LEU A 121 -14.62 -6.33 -15.39
C LEU A 121 -16.12 -6.64 -15.60
N ILE A 122 -16.97 -5.62 -15.51
CA ILE A 122 -18.43 -5.77 -15.63
C ILE A 122 -18.97 -5.19 -16.94
N GLY A 123 -18.25 -4.24 -17.55
CA GLY A 123 -18.63 -3.64 -18.82
C GLY A 123 -17.41 -3.32 -19.67
N ALA A 124 -17.45 -3.68 -20.95
CA ALA A 124 -16.41 -3.39 -21.92
C ALA A 124 -17.09 -3.13 -23.26
N PRO A 125 -17.33 -1.85 -23.63
CA PRO A 125 -18.09 -1.51 -24.82
C PRO A 125 -17.57 -2.22 -26.08
N HIS A 126 -18.47 -2.81 -26.86
CA HIS A 126 -18.20 -3.53 -28.11
C HIS A 126 -17.32 -4.79 -28.00
N MET A 127 -16.91 -5.19 -26.80
CA MET A 127 -16.06 -6.39 -26.64
C MET A 127 -16.85 -7.69 -26.68
N ASP A 128 -18.17 -7.65 -26.46
CA ASP A 128 -19.02 -8.85 -26.54
C ASP A 128 -19.12 -9.41 -27.98
N ASP A 129 -18.79 -8.59 -29.00
CA ASP A 129 -18.72 -9.00 -30.41
C ASP A 129 -17.35 -9.57 -30.81
N VAL A 130 -16.35 -9.52 -29.92
CA VAL A 130 -15.00 -10.03 -30.17
C VAL A 130 -14.96 -11.51 -29.83
N GLU A 131 -14.71 -12.35 -30.84
CA GLU A 131 -14.61 -13.80 -30.67
C GLU A 131 -13.54 -14.17 -29.63
N GLY A 132 -13.92 -14.98 -28.64
CA GLY A 132 -13.03 -15.46 -27.58
C GLY A 132 -12.74 -14.45 -26.46
N PHE A 133 -13.40 -13.28 -26.43
CA PHE A 133 -13.25 -12.33 -25.32
C PHE A 133 -14.05 -12.78 -24.09
N ASP A 134 -13.37 -13.04 -22.98
CA ASP A 134 -13.99 -13.24 -21.67
C ASP A 134 -13.61 -12.11 -20.70
N LYS A 135 -14.62 -11.45 -20.13
CA LYS A 135 -14.43 -10.39 -19.12
C LYS A 135 -13.66 -10.90 -17.89
N ALA A 136 -13.75 -12.18 -17.57
CA ALA A 136 -13.06 -12.79 -16.43
C ALA A 136 -11.52 -12.64 -16.52
N ASP A 137 -10.95 -12.70 -17.72
CA ASP A 137 -9.51 -12.62 -17.98
C ASP A 137 -8.92 -11.21 -17.72
N TYR A 138 -9.79 -10.21 -17.66
CA TYR A 138 -9.44 -8.80 -17.59
C TYR A 138 -9.85 -8.13 -16.28
N SER A 139 -10.00 -8.88 -15.19
CA SER A 139 -10.17 -8.29 -13.86
C SER A 139 -8.97 -7.41 -13.46
N LEU A 140 -9.17 -6.37 -12.66
CA LEU A 140 -8.06 -5.56 -12.15
C LEU A 140 -7.05 -6.42 -11.39
N HIS A 141 -5.77 -6.12 -11.56
CA HIS A 141 -4.72 -6.77 -10.77
C HIS A 141 -4.83 -6.30 -9.32
N ALA A 142 -5.16 -7.23 -8.42
CA ALA A 142 -5.24 -6.97 -6.99
C ALA A 142 -3.83 -6.81 -6.39
N VAL A 143 -3.73 -5.98 -5.36
CA VAL A 143 -2.53 -5.81 -4.54
C VAL A 143 -2.79 -6.46 -3.19
N ASN A 144 -1.78 -7.15 -2.64
CA ASN A 144 -1.91 -7.73 -1.30
C ASN A 144 -2.21 -6.63 -0.29
N LEU A 145 -3.19 -6.87 0.56
CA LEU A 145 -3.66 -5.93 1.55
C LEU A 145 -3.87 -6.64 2.88
N ALA A 146 -3.57 -5.95 3.97
CA ALA A 146 -3.89 -6.40 5.32
C ALA A 146 -4.25 -5.20 6.20
N LEU A 147 -5.09 -5.46 7.20
CA LEU A 147 -5.44 -4.48 8.23
C LEU A 147 -4.70 -4.80 9.52
N TRP A 148 -4.08 -3.80 10.13
CA TRP A 148 -3.53 -3.91 11.48
C TRP A 148 -4.03 -2.74 12.31
N GLU A 149 -4.84 -3.02 13.34
CA GLU A 149 -5.36 -1.99 14.25
C GLU A 149 -6.05 -0.80 13.51
N GLY A 150 -6.76 -1.10 12.42
CA GLY A 150 -7.45 -0.12 11.56
C GLY A 150 -6.57 0.54 10.49
N PHE A 151 -5.26 0.39 10.58
CA PHE A 151 -4.34 0.83 9.54
C PHE A 151 -4.33 -0.13 8.36
N ILE A 152 -4.26 0.43 7.15
CA ILE A 152 -4.24 -0.29 5.89
C ILE A 152 -2.79 -0.42 5.43
N PHE A 153 -2.32 -1.65 5.27
CA PHE A 153 -1.02 -1.96 4.69
C PHE A 153 -1.20 -2.65 3.33
N VAL A 154 -0.27 -2.38 2.42
CA VAL A 154 -0.18 -3.06 1.12
C VAL A 154 1.19 -3.68 0.92
N ASN A 155 1.28 -4.68 0.04
CA ASN A 155 2.53 -5.29 -0.39
C ASN A 155 2.43 -5.73 -1.85
N LEU A 156 3.43 -5.35 -2.67
CA LEU A 156 3.42 -5.58 -4.12
C LEU A 156 4.05 -6.93 -4.52
N ALA A 157 4.67 -7.66 -3.58
CA ALA A 157 5.26 -8.96 -3.88
C ALA A 157 4.21 -10.06 -4.06
N ASP A 158 4.51 -11.05 -4.88
CA ASP A 158 3.69 -12.26 -4.96
C ASP A 158 3.81 -13.09 -3.68
N GLY A 159 2.69 -13.31 -2.99
CA GLY A 159 2.61 -14.16 -1.79
C GLY A 159 3.51 -13.70 -0.64
N PRO A 160 3.37 -12.45 -0.13
CA PRO A 160 4.18 -11.97 0.97
C PRO A 160 3.89 -12.74 2.26
N LEU A 161 4.84 -12.74 3.20
CA LEU A 161 4.55 -13.23 4.56
C LEU A 161 3.36 -12.42 5.13
N PRO A 162 2.28 -13.06 5.61
CA PRO A 162 1.11 -12.36 6.13
C PRO A 162 1.48 -11.31 7.19
N LEU A 163 0.82 -10.15 7.15
CA LEU A 163 1.14 -9.02 8.02
C LEU A 163 1.08 -9.43 9.50
N GLU A 164 0.14 -10.28 9.88
CA GLU A 164 -0.05 -10.77 11.25
C GLU A 164 1.18 -11.52 11.76
N LYS A 165 1.89 -12.23 10.88
CA LYS A 165 3.16 -12.89 11.23
C LYS A 165 4.30 -11.89 11.35
N VAL A 166 4.35 -10.88 10.47
CA VAL A 166 5.36 -9.81 10.53
C VAL A 166 5.19 -8.98 11.81
N PHE A 167 3.95 -8.69 12.19
CA PHE A 167 3.58 -7.81 13.30
C PHE A 167 3.28 -8.58 14.60
N ALA A 168 3.47 -9.91 14.62
CA ALA A 168 3.24 -10.75 15.80
C ALA A 168 3.88 -10.19 17.09
N PRO A 169 5.12 -9.64 17.08
CA PRO A 169 5.73 -9.08 18.29
C PRO A 169 5.08 -7.79 18.82
N LEU A 170 4.25 -7.13 18.02
CA LEU A 170 3.51 -5.92 18.36
C LEU A 170 2.08 -6.21 18.81
N SER A 171 1.63 -7.46 18.70
CA SER A 171 0.25 -7.86 19.03
C SER A 171 -0.15 -7.39 20.44
N GLY A 172 -1.30 -6.72 20.53
CA GLY A 172 -1.89 -6.23 21.79
C GLY A 172 -1.20 -5.03 22.43
N ARG A 173 0.02 -4.65 22.01
CA ARG A 173 0.77 -3.53 22.61
C ARG A 173 0.07 -2.19 22.48
N PHE A 174 -0.77 -2.04 21.45
CA PHE A 174 -1.46 -0.79 21.14
C PHE A 174 -2.97 -0.79 21.45
N SER A 175 -3.47 -1.87 22.04
CA SER A 175 -4.91 -2.09 22.26
C SER A 175 -5.59 -0.99 23.08
N HIS A 176 -4.89 -0.44 24.07
CA HIS A 176 -5.39 0.63 24.95
C HIS A 176 -5.75 1.92 24.21
N TRP A 177 -5.16 2.19 23.05
CA TRP A 177 -5.43 3.41 22.26
C TRP A 177 -6.62 3.27 21.31
N ASN A 178 -7.18 2.07 21.15
CA ASN A 178 -8.35 1.82 20.30
C ASN A 178 -8.19 2.39 18.88
N LEU A 179 -7.00 2.21 18.32
CA LEU A 179 -6.57 2.74 17.02
C LEU A 179 -7.61 2.56 15.91
N PRO A 180 -8.34 1.42 15.79
CA PRO A 180 -9.34 1.24 14.75
C PRO A 180 -10.49 2.26 14.74
N LYS A 181 -10.78 2.89 15.89
CA LYS A 181 -11.85 3.88 16.04
C LYS A 181 -11.38 5.31 15.81
N LEU A 182 -10.07 5.54 15.71
CA LEU A 182 -9.53 6.88 15.49
C LEU A 182 -9.91 7.40 14.11
N ARG A 183 -9.98 8.72 14.02
CA ARG A 183 -10.21 9.44 12.76
C ARG A 183 -9.18 10.56 12.67
N SER A 184 -8.71 10.80 11.45
CA SER A 184 -7.81 11.93 11.19
C SER A 184 -8.53 13.23 11.50
N ALA A 185 -8.04 13.98 12.48
CA ALA A 185 -8.51 15.34 12.75
C ALA A 185 -7.79 16.38 11.86
N LYS A 186 -6.52 16.13 11.56
CA LYS A 186 -5.69 16.98 10.70
C LYS A 186 -4.63 16.12 10.01
N ARG A 187 -4.42 16.37 8.72
CA ARG A 187 -3.31 15.83 7.94
C ARG A 187 -2.38 16.97 7.56
N ILE A 188 -1.09 16.79 7.77
CA ILE A 188 -0.04 17.75 7.40
C ILE A 188 0.84 17.03 6.39
N GLU A 189 0.95 17.60 5.20
CA GLU A 189 1.76 17.08 4.10
C GLU A 189 2.72 18.15 3.65
N TYR A 190 3.98 17.78 3.48
CA TYR A 190 5.03 18.65 3.00
C TYR A 190 6.14 17.79 2.38
N ASP A 191 6.77 18.34 1.35
CA ASP A 191 7.88 17.69 0.68
C ASP A 191 9.17 17.95 1.45
N VAL A 192 9.82 16.86 1.87
CA VAL A 192 11.12 16.93 2.55
C VAL A 192 12.20 16.59 1.56
N GLN A 193 13.12 17.55 1.32
CA GLN A 193 14.28 17.37 0.43
C GLN A 193 15.38 16.55 1.11
N ALA A 194 15.05 15.32 1.52
CA ALA A 194 15.93 14.38 2.21
C ALA A 194 15.65 12.94 1.79
N ASN A 195 16.65 12.08 1.96
CA ASN A 195 16.46 10.64 1.79
C ASN A 195 15.53 10.09 2.90
N TRP A 196 14.64 9.16 2.55
CA TRP A 196 13.69 8.56 3.49
C TRP A 196 14.34 7.98 4.76
N LYS A 197 15.57 7.44 4.65
CA LYS A 197 16.31 6.88 5.78
C LYS A 197 16.62 7.93 6.84
N LEU A 198 16.91 9.17 6.46
CA LEU A 198 17.18 10.26 7.40
C LEU A 198 15.94 10.59 8.25
N ILE A 199 14.74 10.46 7.68
CA ILE A 199 13.48 10.65 8.43
C ILE A 199 13.32 9.57 9.50
N PHE A 200 13.65 8.32 9.16
CA PHE A 200 13.62 7.20 10.11
C PHE A 200 14.71 7.33 11.18
N GLU A 201 15.93 7.72 10.80
CA GLU A 201 17.04 7.94 11.73
C GLU A 201 16.69 9.05 12.73
N ASN A 202 16.20 10.20 12.26
CA ASN A 202 15.76 11.31 13.12
C ASN A 202 14.60 10.92 14.05
N TYR A 203 13.68 10.05 13.63
CA TYR A 203 12.61 9.60 14.51
C TYR A 203 13.10 8.60 15.58
N SER A 204 14.19 7.87 15.29
CA SER A 204 14.64 6.74 16.10
C SER A 204 15.55 7.13 17.28
N GLU A 205 15.61 8.42 17.62
CA GLU A 205 16.37 8.96 18.74
C GLU A 205 15.66 10.17 19.37
N CYS A 206 16.18 10.65 20.50
CA CYS A 206 15.67 11.80 21.24
C CYS A 206 16.82 12.68 21.75
N TYR A 207 17.90 12.78 20.97
CA TYR A 207 19.09 13.55 21.32
C TYR A 207 18.99 15.02 20.88
N HIS A 208 18.29 15.29 19.78
CA HIS A 208 17.85 16.65 19.41
C HIS A 208 16.58 17.06 20.17
#